data_AF-A0AAD4R2R8-F1
#
_entry.id   AF-A0AAD4R2R8-F1
#
_cell.length_a   1.000
_cell.length_b   1.000
_cell.length_c   1.000
_cell.angle_alpha   90.00
_cell.angle_beta   90.00
_cell.angle_gamma   90.00
#
_symmetry.space_group_name_H-M   'P 1'
#
loop_
_entity.id
_entity.type
_entity.pdbx_description
1 polymer ?
#
loop_
_entity_poly.entity_id
_entity_poly.type
_entity_poly.pdbx_seq_one_letter_code
_entity_poly.pdbx_strand_id
1 'polypeptide(L)'
;MTWRNARHAVDEWNTHTRKSALLTGDGDLPTLGLVAPSDAFGLVEHRFCDIAQRHLVAIIVPSSTDLSLDEFRLVMSMCNRFHIPCIVDRSISEEFSKSGTLFAHIWRKRLNISDKSFVISVGLKADSIGKALAQLISRLMWNSFLLLYKQPQDVVKIADLLSVWHTDNGARTSIKLLQLPGDTSQYDAFLKHIRERLRQTNIIVHTDEVSTVHTLLARASLLNMTENRYSYLFTNLDLRLLEDFFVSMNAPYRCNISGIQLVKHSPLLKTDLALTMDSVFMTGEALSSMHRRMLAPETQALLCDAGDRWQDGELLNGILKKTRLKNLTTGNLDFDPKLSGVRTNVSLLGITRRSDGKFTQNFVKL
;
A
#
# COMPACT_ATOMS: atom_id res chain seq x y z
N MET A 1 1.95 -21.34 6.45
CA MET A 1 1.87 -20.05 7.20
C MET A 1 1.39 -18.89 6.30
N THR A 2 0.69 -19.16 5.20
CA THR A 2 0.55 -18.25 4.04
C THR A 2 -0.57 -17.21 4.12
N TRP A 3 -1.43 -17.22 5.16
CA TRP A 3 -2.60 -16.33 5.24
C TRP A 3 -2.81 -15.72 6.64
N ARG A 4 -1.72 -15.54 7.40
CA ARG A 4 -1.79 -15.07 8.79
C ARG A 4 -2.46 -13.69 8.94
N ASN A 5 -2.13 -12.75 8.06
CA ASN A 5 -2.70 -11.40 8.10
C ASN A 5 -4.20 -11.41 7.84
N ALA A 6 -4.65 -12.15 6.81
CA ALA A 6 -6.06 -12.28 6.48
C ALA A 6 -6.85 -12.99 7.60
N ARG A 7 -6.29 -14.05 8.19
CA ARG A 7 -6.91 -14.74 9.33
C ARG A 7 -7.07 -13.81 10.53
N HIS A 8 -6.00 -13.12 10.92
CA HIS A 8 -6.05 -12.13 11.99
C HIS A 8 -7.10 -11.04 11.73
N ALA A 9 -7.16 -10.52 10.50
CA ALA A 9 -8.14 -9.51 10.11
C ALA A 9 -9.60 -10.02 10.24
N VAL A 10 -9.86 -11.26 9.82
CA VAL A 10 -11.19 -11.90 9.96
C VAL A 10 -11.55 -12.13 11.42
N ASP A 11 -10.62 -12.61 12.23
CA ASP A 11 -10.83 -12.84 13.66
C ASP A 11 -11.13 -11.53 14.41
N GLU A 12 -10.38 -10.46 14.08
CA GLU A 12 -10.58 -9.13 14.65
C GLU A 12 -11.95 -8.56 14.26
N TRP A 13 -12.35 -8.68 12.99
CA TRP A 13 -13.68 -8.28 12.52
C TRP A 13 -14.79 -9.04 13.25
N ASN A 14 -14.71 -10.38 13.29
CA ASN A 14 -15.74 -11.21 13.92
C ASN A 14 -15.87 -10.90 15.42
N THR A 15 -14.76 -10.60 16.10
CA THR A 15 -14.75 -10.18 17.50
C THR A 15 -15.41 -8.80 17.67
N HIS A 16 -15.08 -7.85 16.80
CA HIS A 16 -15.66 -6.51 16.80
C HIS A 16 -17.17 -6.55 16.57
N THR A 17 -17.61 -7.27 15.54
CA THR A 17 -19.03 -7.39 15.16
C THR A 17 -19.85 -8.07 16.24
N ARG A 18 -19.34 -9.14 16.87
CA ARG A 18 -20.01 -9.79 18.00
C ARG A 18 -20.23 -8.83 19.18
N LYS A 19 -19.23 -8.01 19.51
CA LYS A 19 -19.38 -6.98 20.56
C LYS A 19 -20.42 -5.93 20.17
N SER A 20 -20.41 -5.48 18.91
CA SER A 20 -21.40 -4.51 18.41
C SER A 20 -22.84 -5.06 18.44
N ALA A 21 -23.05 -6.31 18.03
CA ALA A 21 -24.35 -6.98 18.08
C ALA A 21 -24.90 -7.04 19.51
N LEU A 22 -24.05 -7.43 20.49
CA LEU A 22 -24.42 -7.45 21.91
C LEU A 22 -24.83 -6.08 22.46
N LEU A 23 -24.20 -5.00 21.99
CA LEU A 23 -24.47 -3.63 22.44
C LEU A 23 -25.73 -3.03 21.81
N THR A 24 -26.02 -3.38 20.56
CA THR A 24 -27.10 -2.76 19.78
C THR A 24 -28.41 -3.56 19.81
N GLY A 25 -28.37 -4.80 20.31
CA GLY A 25 -29.52 -5.71 20.27
C GLY A 25 -29.88 -6.17 18.85
N ASP A 26 -29.03 -5.84 17.86
CA ASP A 26 -29.18 -6.24 16.47
C ASP A 26 -28.83 -7.74 16.38
N GLY A 27 -29.86 -8.55 16.11
CA GLY A 27 -29.72 -9.99 15.97
C GLY A 27 -28.82 -10.38 14.79
N ASP A 28 -28.09 -11.49 14.96
CA ASP A 28 -27.30 -12.26 13.97
C ASP A 28 -26.66 -11.48 12.80
N LEU A 29 -25.77 -10.53 13.11
CA LEU A 29 -24.90 -9.91 12.11
C LEU A 29 -24.00 -10.95 11.41
N PRO A 30 -23.70 -10.77 10.11
CA PRO A 30 -22.93 -11.76 9.35
C PRO A 30 -21.52 -11.94 9.91
N THR A 31 -21.09 -13.20 10.04
CA THR A 31 -19.71 -13.56 10.34
C THR A 31 -18.94 -13.85 9.06
N LEU A 32 -17.64 -13.56 9.07
CA LEU A 32 -16.78 -13.82 7.92
C LEU A 32 -15.97 -15.11 8.13
N GLY A 33 -15.92 -15.94 7.10
CA GLY A 33 -15.02 -17.09 7.02
C GLY A 33 -13.87 -16.81 6.04
N LEU A 34 -12.69 -17.37 6.34
CA LEU A 34 -11.54 -17.31 5.43
C LEU A 34 -11.46 -18.59 4.61
N VAL A 35 -11.49 -18.45 3.29
CA VAL A 35 -11.20 -19.52 2.35
C VAL A 35 -9.81 -19.32 1.76
N ALA A 36 -9.02 -20.39 1.73
CA ALA A 36 -7.69 -20.41 1.14
C ALA A 36 -7.61 -21.55 0.10
N PRO A 37 -6.76 -21.39 -0.95
CA PRO A 37 -6.54 -22.46 -1.92
C PRO A 37 -5.89 -23.67 -1.23
N SER A 38 -6.25 -24.86 -1.68
CA SER A 38 -5.73 -26.15 -1.19
C SER A 38 -4.26 -26.29 -1.52
N ASP A 39 -3.89 -25.93 -2.74
CA ASP A 39 -2.50 -25.84 -3.18
C ASP A 39 -2.07 -24.36 -3.21
N ALA A 40 -1.20 -23.98 -2.28
CA ALA A 40 -0.69 -22.61 -2.21
C ALA A 40 0.34 -22.29 -3.30
N PHE A 41 0.94 -23.30 -3.93
CA PHE A 41 2.04 -23.16 -4.88
C PHE A 41 1.65 -23.47 -6.33
N GLY A 42 0.42 -23.95 -6.54
CA GLY A 42 -0.14 -24.16 -7.87
C GLY A 42 -0.29 -22.88 -8.68
N LEU A 43 -0.54 -23.04 -9.98
CA LEU A 43 -0.81 -21.92 -10.88
C LEU A 43 -1.97 -21.06 -10.38
N VAL A 44 -1.87 -19.76 -10.63
CA VAL A 44 -2.85 -18.77 -10.16
C VAL A 44 -4.28 -19.09 -10.63
N GLU A 45 -4.44 -19.60 -11.85
CA GLU A 45 -5.74 -20.02 -12.39
C GLU A 45 -6.34 -21.17 -11.56
N HIS A 46 -5.55 -22.22 -11.28
CA HIS A 46 -6.01 -23.35 -10.47
C HIS A 46 -6.36 -22.92 -9.05
N ARG A 47 -5.54 -22.04 -8.46
CA ARG A 47 -5.81 -21.49 -7.12
C ARG A 47 -7.09 -20.68 -7.10
N PHE A 48 -7.32 -19.84 -8.11
CA PHE A 48 -8.55 -19.06 -8.24
C PHE A 48 -9.77 -19.98 -8.40
N CYS A 49 -9.69 -20.97 -9.28
CA CYS A 49 -10.81 -21.88 -9.55
C CYS A 49 -11.14 -22.77 -8.34
N ASP A 50 -10.15 -23.22 -7.57
CA ASP A 50 -10.38 -23.97 -6.32
C ASP A 50 -11.16 -23.13 -5.30
N ILE A 51 -10.78 -21.87 -5.10
CA ILE A 51 -11.49 -21.01 -4.14
C ILE A 51 -12.85 -20.56 -4.68
N ALA A 52 -13.02 -20.35 -5.99
CA ALA A 52 -14.27 -19.91 -6.59
C ALA A 52 -15.42 -20.92 -6.41
N GLN A 53 -15.10 -22.20 -6.22
CA GLN A 53 -16.07 -23.25 -5.94
C GLN A 53 -16.61 -23.22 -4.49
N ARG A 54 -16.05 -22.38 -3.61
CA ARG A 54 -16.30 -22.41 -2.16
C ARG A 54 -17.18 -21.26 -1.67
N HIS A 55 -18.21 -20.89 -2.44
CA HIS A 55 -19.24 -19.92 -2.04
C HIS A 55 -18.67 -18.58 -1.53
N LEU A 56 -17.80 -17.96 -2.33
CA LEU A 56 -17.13 -16.72 -1.95
C LEU A 56 -18.05 -15.50 -2.11
N VAL A 57 -17.81 -14.48 -1.26
CA VAL A 57 -18.41 -13.13 -1.39
C VAL A 57 -17.42 -12.11 -1.92
N ALA A 58 -16.13 -12.27 -1.64
CA ALA A 58 -15.08 -11.41 -2.13
C ALA A 58 -13.74 -12.14 -2.07
N ILE A 59 -12.77 -11.68 -2.87
CA ILE A 59 -11.39 -12.17 -2.85
C ILE A 59 -10.49 -11.01 -2.41
N ILE A 60 -9.64 -11.24 -1.42
CA ILE A 60 -8.63 -10.25 -1.00
C ILE A 60 -7.27 -10.69 -1.56
N VAL A 61 -6.63 -9.81 -2.32
CA VAL A 61 -5.30 -10.06 -2.92
C VAL A 61 -4.30 -9.09 -2.29
N PRO A 62 -3.62 -9.49 -1.20
CA PRO A 62 -2.65 -8.63 -0.54
C PRO A 62 -1.34 -8.54 -1.34
N SER A 63 -0.61 -7.46 -1.13
CA SER A 63 0.66 -7.11 -1.76
C SER A 63 1.78 -8.04 -1.33
N SER A 64 1.65 -8.62 -0.14
CA SER A 64 2.50 -9.70 0.36
C SER A 64 2.35 -11.02 -0.41
N THR A 65 1.31 -11.17 -1.25
CA THR A 65 1.25 -12.29 -2.19
C THR A 65 2.24 -12.02 -3.31
N ASP A 66 3.27 -12.87 -3.39
CA ASP A 66 4.30 -12.85 -4.42
C ASP A 66 3.71 -13.28 -5.77
N LEU A 67 2.95 -12.38 -6.37
CA LEU A 67 2.39 -12.50 -7.71
C LEU A 67 3.20 -11.59 -8.63
N SER A 68 3.67 -12.17 -9.74
CA SER A 68 4.16 -11.39 -10.86
C SER A 68 3.07 -10.46 -11.39
N LEU A 69 3.46 -9.44 -12.18
CA LEU A 69 2.51 -8.50 -12.77
C LEU A 69 1.48 -9.21 -13.67
N ASP A 70 1.89 -10.24 -14.41
CA ASP A 70 0.99 -10.95 -15.33
C ASP A 70 0.02 -11.87 -14.57
N GLU A 71 0.48 -12.51 -13.50
CA GLU A 71 -0.38 -13.25 -12.58
C GLU A 71 -1.41 -12.35 -11.89
N PHE A 72 -1.00 -11.18 -11.41
CA PHE A 72 -1.92 -10.24 -10.79
C PHE A 72 -2.97 -9.73 -11.79
N ARG A 73 -2.57 -9.47 -13.06
CA ARG A 73 -3.49 -9.15 -14.16
C ARG A 73 -4.48 -10.27 -14.46
N LEU A 74 -4.00 -11.51 -14.42
CA LEU A 74 -4.84 -12.68 -14.61
C LEU A 74 -5.91 -12.76 -13.52
N VAL A 75 -5.55 -12.59 -12.25
CA VAL A 75 -6.52 -12.54 -11.14
C VAL A 75 -7.57 -11.45 -11.41
N MET A 76 -7.16 -10.22 -11.73
CA MET A 76 -8.11 -9.13 -12.02
C MET A 76 -9.04 -9.46 -13.19
N SER A 77 -8.51 -10.08 -14.25
CA SER A 77 -9.32 -10.53 -15.39
C SER A 77 -10.36 -11.56 -14.96
N MET A 78 -9.97 -12.53 -14.14
CA MET A 78 -10.86 -13.56 -13.59
C MET A 78 -11.94 -12.94 -12.69
N CYS A 79 -11.60 -12.01 -11.80
CA CYS A 79 -12.56 -11.28 -10.97
C CYS A 79 -13.66 -10.62 -11.81
N ASN A 80 -13.27 -9.94 -12.89
CA ASN A 80 -14.21 -9.33 -13.82
C ASN A 80 -15.00 -10.38 -14.63
N ARG A 81 -14.42 -11.53 -14.96
CA ARG A 81 -15.09 -12.60 -15.72
C ARG A 81 -16.16 -13.31 -14.92
N PHE A 82 -15.91 -13.55 -13.63
CA PHE A 82 -16.79 -14.29 -12.72
C PHE A 82 -17.71 -13.39 -11.89
N HIS A 83 -17.57 -12.07 -12.02
CA HIS A 83 -18.31 -11.08 -11.23
C HIS A 83 -18.03 -11.21 -9.72
N ILE A 84 -16.79 -11.54 -9.34
CA ILE A 84 -16.40 -11.63 -7.93
C ILE A 84 -15.64 -10.36 -7.54
N PRO A 85 -16.10 -9.58 -6.55
CA PRO A 85 -15.37 -8.41 -6.06
C PRO A 85 -13.99 -8.81 -5.52
N CYS A 86 -12.95 -8.23 -6.10
CA CYS A 86 -11.57 -8.42 -5.70
C CYS A 86 -11.01 -7.15 -5.08
N ILE A 87 -10.57 -7.28 -3.83
CA ILE A 87 -10.05 -6.18 -3.04
C ILE A 87 -8.53 -6.30 -2.99
N VAL A 88 -7.85 -5.25 -3.43
CA VAL A 88 -6.39 -5.22 -3.58
C VAL A 88 -5.82 -4.07 -2.75
N ASP A 89 -4.65 -4.27 -2.18
CA ASP A 89 -3.93 -3.27 -1.37
C ASP A 89 -2.84 -2.52 -2.16
N ARG A 90 -2.73 -2.79 -3.47
CA ARG A 90 -1.82 -2.15 -4.41
C ARG A 90 -2.55 -1.24 -5.39
N SER A 91 -1.83 -0.29 -6.00
CA SER A 91 -2.44 0.64 -6.95
C SER A 91 -2.83 -0.05 -8.26
N ILE A 92 -4.12 0.03 -8.63
CA ILE A 92 -4.62 -0.39 -9.96
C ILE A 92 -4.12 0.57 -11.07
N SER A 93 -3.62 1.76 -10.71
CA SER A 93 -3.23 2.81 -11.67
C SER A 93 -1.78 2.70 -12.19
N GLU A 94 -0.90 1.96 -11.51
CA GLU A 94 0.48 1.71 -11.97
C GLU A 94 0.54 0.83 -13.22
N GLU A 95 -0.56 0.16 -13.55
CA GLU A 95 -0.58 -0.88 -14.59
C GLU A 95 -0.90 -0.33 -15.99
N PHE A 96 -1.31 0.94 -16.09
CA PHE A 96 -1.67 1.59 -17.35
C PHE A 96 -0.76 2.75 -17.76
N SER A 97 0.12 3.23 -16.86
CA SER A 97 0.98 4.39 -17.10
C SER A 97 2.32 4.05 -17.78
N LYS A 98 2.60 2.77 -18.08
CA LYS A 98 3.81 2.37 -18.81
C LYS A 98 3.80 2.68 -20.31
N SER A 99 2.75 3.31 -20.82
CA SER A 99 2.74 3.82 -22.20
C SER A 99 2.49 5.32 -22.18
N GLY A 100 3.57 6.10 -22.12
CA GLY A 100 3.56 7.54 -22.42
C GLY A 100 3.27 7.82 -23.90
N THR A 101 2.31 7.12 -24.50
CA THR A 101 1.89 7.31 -25.89
C THR A 101 0.37 7.33 -25.97
N LEU A 102 -0.13 7.82 -27.11
CA LEU A 102 -1.53 7.79 -27.55
C LEU A 102 -2.27 6.47 -27.21
N PHE A 103 -1.54 5.35 -27.06
CA PHE A 103 -2.05 4.06 -26.60
C PHE A 103 -2.62 4.03 -25.18
N ALA A 104 -2.10 4.77 -24.18
CA ALA A 104 -2.70 4.79 -22.85
C ALA A 104 -4.08 5.46 -22.87
N HIS A 105 -4.29 6.45 -23.73
CA HIS A 105 -5.59 7.08 -23.92
C HIS A 105 -6.56 6.18 -24.70
N ILE A 106 -6.07 5.50 -25.75
CA ILE A 106 -6.85 4.52 -26.52
C ILE A 106 -7.22 3.31 -25.66
N TRP A 107 -6.31 2.79 -24.82
CA TRP A 107 -6.60 1.68 -23.90
C TRP A 107 -7.46 2.10 -22.71
N ARG A 108 -7.35 3.32 -22.18
CA ARG A 108 -8.31 3.85 -21.19
C ARG A 108 -9.74 3.93 -21.73
N LYS A 109 -9.88 4.03 -23.06
CA LYS A 109 -11.16 3.99 -23.78
C LYS A 109 -11.58 2.57 -24.20
N ARG A 110 -10.65 1.60 -24.22
CA ARG A 110 -10.85 0.21 -24.70
C ARG A 110 -11.01 -0.78 -23.55
N LEU A 111 -10.22 -0.63 -22.49
CA LEU A 111 -10.52 -1.09 -21.14
C LEU A 111 -11.33 0.02 -20.50
N ASN A 112 -12.64 -0.03 -20.70
CA ASN A 112 -13.55 0.63 -19.79
C ASN A 112 -13.14 0.24 -18.36
N ILE A 113 -12.44 1.11 -17.63
CA ILE A 113 -12.60 1.19 -16.17
C ILE A 113 -14.03 1.69 -16.00
N SER A 114 -14.95 0.78 -16.30
CA SER A 114 -16.38 0.95 -16.25
C SER A 114 -16.75 0.97 -14.79
N ASP A 115 -17.87 1.62 -14.48
CA ASP A 115 -18.58 1.44 -13.21
C ASP A 115 -18.69 -0.05 -12.80
N LYS A 116 -18.62 -0.97 -13.77
CA LYS A 116 -18.65 -2.44 -13.64
C LYS A 116 -17.32 -3.14 -13.36
N SER A 117 -16.21 -2.43 -13.06
CA SER A 117 -14.98 -3.14 -12.63
C SER A 117 -15.22 -3.90 -11.32
N PHE A 118 -14.79 -5.14 -11.23
CA PHE A 118 -14.85 -5.96 -10.01
C PHE A 118 -13.56 -5.90 -9.19
N VAL A 119 -12.76 -4.84 -9.37
CA VAL A 119 -11.49 -4.65 -8.67
C VAL A 119 -11.56 -3.35 -7.87
N ILE A 120 -11.27 -3.44 -6.58
CA ILE A 120 -11.34 -2.35 -5.61
C ILE A 120 -9.98 -2.23 -4.92
N SER A 121 -9.32 -1.08 -5.07
CA SER A 121 -8.04 -0.77 -4.44
C SER A 121 -8.24 -0.04 -3.13
N VAL A 122 -7.91 -0.68 -2.01
CA VAL A 122 -7.75 -0.02 -0.70
C VAL A 122 -6.37 0.62 -0.53
N GLY A 123 -5.43 0.25 -1.40
CA GLY A 123 -4.07 0.76 -1.44
C GLY A 123 -3.97 2.24 -1.81
N LEU A 124 -2.75 2.76 -1.72
CA LEU A 124 -2.42 4.10 -2.21
C LEU A 124 -2.47 4.15 -3.74
N LYS A 125 -2.78 5.33 -4.26
CA LYS A 125 -2.58 5.60 -5.68
C LYS A 125 -1.08 5.80 -5.95
N ALA A 126 -0.60 5.31 -7.09
CA ALA A 126 0.80 5.37 -7.55
C ALA A 126 1.48 6.72 -7.28
N ASP A 127 0.79 7.79 -7.69
CA ASP A 127 1.28 9.17 -7.66
C ASP A 127 1.27 9.79 -6.27
N SER A 128 0.62 9.15 -5.29
CA SER A 128 0.41 9.73 -3.96
C SER A 128 1.71 9.85 -3.19
N ILE A 129 2.60 8.86 -3.30
CA ILE A 129 3.90 8.88 -2.61
C ILE A 129 4.80 9.95 -3.22
N GLY A 130 4.93 10.00 -4.55
CA GLY A 130 5.73 11.02 -5.23
C GLY A 130 5.28 12.45 -4.92
N LYS A 131 3.96 12.71 -4.97
CA LYS A 131 3.38 14.02 -4.61
C LYS A 131 3.57 14.38 -3.14
N ALA A 132 3.41 13.41 -2.24
CA ALA A 132 3.64 13.62 -0.81
C ALA A 132 5.09 14.01 -0.52
N LEU A 133 6.02 13.28 -1.11
CA LEU A 133 7.45 13.56 -0.99
C LEU A 133 7.80 14.90 -1.60
N ALA A 134 7.23 15.24 -2.77
CA ALA A 134 7.43 16.53 -3.41
C ALA A 134 7.05 17.69 -2.49
N GLN A 135 5.85 17.64 -1.91
CA GLN A 135 5.38 18.65 -0.96
C GLN A 135 6.25 18.70 0.31
N LEU A 136 6.69 17.54 0.81
CA LEU A 136 7.56 17.46 1.99
C LEU A 136 8.93 18.10 1.72
N ILE A 137 9.56 17.79 0.59
CA ILE A 137 10.85 18.37 0.16
C ILE A 137 10.74 19.88 -0.01
N SER A 138 9.66 20.36 -0.63
CA SER A 138 9.41 21.81 -0.76
C SER A 138 9.33 22.50 0.60
N ARG A 139 8.69 21.89 1.61
CA ARG A 139 8.63 22.42 2.97
C ARG A 139 9.97 22.36 3.70
N LEU A 140 10.78 21.34 3.41
CA LEU A 140 12.13 21.21 3.95
C LEU A 140 13.14 22.14 3.28
N MET A 141 12.75 22.85 2.20
CA MET A 141 13.60 23.78 1.45
C MET A 141 14.90 23.14 0.93
N TRP A 142 14.82 21.87 0.49
CA TRP A 142 15.98 21.17 -0.05
C TRP A 142 16.27 21.57 -1.50
N ASN A 143 17.43 22.20 -1.72
CA ASN A 143 17.88 22.63 -3.05
C ASN A 143 18.79 21.61 -3.76
N SER A 144 19.30 20.61 -3.04
CA SER A 144 20.08 19.50 -3.59
C SER A 144 19.86 18.26 -2.74
N PHE A 145 19.62 17.12 -3.39
CA PHE A 145 19.51 15.83 -2.72
C PHE A 145 19.92 14.66 -3.62
N LEU A 146 20.31 13.57 -2.98
CA LEU A 146 20.62 12.29 -3.60
C LEU A 146 19.42 11.35 -3.44
N LEU A 147 18.88 10.83 -4.55
CA LEU A 147 17.83 9.83 -4.55
C LEU A 147 18.43 8.44 -4.77
N LEU A 148 18.26 7.58 -3.77
CA LEU A 148 18.67 6.19 -3.77
C LEU A 148 17.45 5.30 -4.05
N TYR A 149 17.56 4.38 -4.99
CA TYR A 149 16.51 3.41 -5.30
C TYR A 149 17.08 2.00 -5.36
N LYS A 150 16.28 0.98 -5.00
CA LYS A 150 16.72 -0.42 -5.02
C LYS A 150 16.62 -1.02 -6.41
N GLN A 151 15.43 -0.96 -7.03
CA GLN A 151 15.17 -1.57 -8.34
C GLN A 151 14.80 -0.53 -9.40
N PRO A 152 15.15 -0.71 -10.69
CA PRO A 152 14.84 0.26 -11.73
C PRO A 152 13.34 0.55 -11.89
N GLN A 153 12.49 -0.45 -11.68
CA GLN A 153 11.03 -0.33 -11.72
C GLN A 153 10.47 0.63 -10.67
N ASP A 154 11.17 0.78 -9.55
CA ASP A 154 10.71 1.58 -8.42
C ASP A 154 10.80 3.08 -8.71
N VAL A 155 11.68 3.48 -9.63
CA VAL A 155 11.85 4.87 -10.08
C VAL A 155 10.54 5.43 -10.66
N VAL A 156 9.73 4.58 -11.29
CA VAL A 156 8.43 4.99 -11.87
C VAL A 156 7.46 5.45 -10.78
N LYS A 157 7.45 4.80 -9.61
CA LYS A 157 6.55 5.13 -8.48
C LYS A 157 6.85 6.51 -7.89
N ILE A 158 8.09 6.96 -8.03
CA ILE A 158 8.58 8.23 -7.52
C ILE A 158 8.85 9.24 -8.64
N ALA A 159 8.44 8.96 -9.88
CA ALA A 159 8.65 9.87 -11.00
C ALA A 159 7.99 11.24 -10.77
N ASP A 160 6.82 11.27 -10.11
CA ASP A 160 6.15 12.52 -9.72
C ASP A 160 6.96 13.36 -8.73
N LEU A 161 7.92 12.78 -8.01
CA LEU A 161 8.86 13.55 -7.19
C LEU A 161 9.72 14.49 -8.05
N LEU A 162 10.04 14.06 -9.27
CA LEU A 162 10.84 14.84 -10.20
C LEU A 162 10.08 16.06 -10.72
N SER A 163 8.77 16.15 -10.52
CA SER A 163 8.00 17.35 -10.86
C SER A 163 8.41 18.58 -10.03
N VAL A 164 9.03 18.37 -8.84
CA VAL A 164 9.63 19.45 -8.02
C VAL A 164 10.72 20.21 -8.78
N TRP A 165 11.26 19.64 -9.85
CA TRP A 165 12.26 20.29 -10.68
C TRP A 165 11.75 21.56 -11.36
N HIS A 166 10.43 21.69 -11.51
CA HIS A 166 9.77 22.89 -12.00
C HIS A 166 9.29 23.74 -10.82
N THR A 167 10.19 24.47 -10.18
CA THR A 167 9.82 25.56 -9.27
C THR A 167 9.63 26.84 -10.07
N ASP A 168 8.46 27.48 -9.91
CA ASP A 168 8.04 28.73 -10.56
C ASP A 168 9.01 29.92 -10.33
N ASN A 169 9.99 29.78 -9.45
CA ASN A 169 10.95 30.82 -9.05
C ASN A 169 12.36 30.66 -9.65
N GLY A 170 12.56 29.80 -10.66
CA GLY A 170 13.82 29.72 -11.42
C GLY A 170 15.03 29.06 -10.71
N ALA A 171 14.92 28.74 -9.42
CA ALA A 171 15.94 27.98 -8.69
C ALA A 171 15.77 26.47 -8.95
N ARG A 172 16.65 25.89 -9.79
CA ARG A 172 16.64 24.47 -10.12
C ARG A 172 17.18 23.62 -8.97
N THR A 173 16.36 22.72 -8.45
CA THR A 173 16.80 21.70 -7.48
C THR A 173 17.75 20.70 -8.15
N SER A 174 18.93 20.47 -7.56
CA SER A 174 19.90 19.50 -8.05
C SER A 174 19.58 18.09 -7.54
N ILE A 175 19.13 17.21 -8.43
CA ILE A 175 18.80 15.82 -8.11
C ILE A 175 19.84 14.89 -8.72
N LYS A 176 20.43 14.02 -7.90
CA LYS A 176 21.28 12.91 -8.37
C LYS A 176 20.57 11.60 -8.08
N LEU A 177 20.54 10.70 -9.05
CA LEU A 177 19.93 9.37 -8.89
C LEU A 177 21.03 8.31 -8.84
N LEU A 178 20.96 7.41 -7.86
CA LEU A 178 21.85 6.25 -7.77
C LEU A 178 21.08 5.01 -7.37
N GLN A 179 21.45 3.89 -7.97
CA GLN A 179 20.95 2.59 -7.57
C GLN A 179 21.73 2.07 -6.36
N LEU A 180 21.02 1.53 -5.38
CA LEU A 180 21.61 0.79 -4.27
C LEU A 180 22.23 -0.52 -4.80
N PRO A 181 23.43 -0.91 -4.33
CA PRO A 181 23.98 -2.22 -4.63
C PRO A 181 23.02 -3.34 -4.22
N GLY A 182 22.93 -4.41 -5.00
CA GLY A 182 22.12 -5.58 -4.63
C GLY A 182 22.68 -6.34 -3.44
N ASP A 183 24.00 -6.28 -3.24
CA ASP A 183 24.70 -6.94 -2.14
C ASP A 183 25.00 -5.96 -0.99
N THR A 184 24.54 -6.34 0.20
CA THR A 184 24.79 -5.62 1.45
C THR A 184 26.28 -5.46 1.78
N SER A 185 27.16 -6.34 1.30
CA SER A 185 28.60 -6.25 1.51
C SER A 185 29.22 -4.99 0.87
N GLN A 186 28.58 -4.46 -0.17
CA GLN A 186 29.07 -3.32 -0.94
C GLN A 186 28.57 -1.98 -0.40
N TYR A 187 27.70 -1.99 0.62
CA TYR A 187 27.12 -0.76 1.17
C TYR A 187 28.19 0.17 1.75
N ASP A 188 29.24 -0.39 2.36
CA ASP A 188 30.31 0.41 2.97
C ASP A 188 31.11 1.19 1.91
N ALA A 189 31.46 0.55 0.80
CA ALA A 189 32.14 1.20 -0.33
C ALA A 189 31.24 2.26 -1.00
N PHE A 190 29.96 1.93 -1.17
CA PHE A 190 28.96 2.82 -1.77
C PHE A 190 28.72 4.08 -0.91
N LEU A 191 28.52 3.92 0.39
CA LEU A 191 28.35 5.03 1.33
C LEU A 191 29.61 5.89 1.41
N LYS A 192 30.80 5.27 1.39
CA LYS A 192 32.08 5.99 1.30
C LYS A 192 32.18 6.85 0.03
N HIS A 193 31.74 6.33 -1.11
CA HIS A 193 31.65 7.09 -2.36
C HIS A 193 30.71 8.30 -2.23
N ILE A 194 29.53 8.12 -1.62
CA ILE A 194 28.59 9.23 -1.37
C ILE A 194 29.23 10.31 -0.50
N ARG A 195 29.87 9.91 0.61
CA ARG A 195 30.49 10.82 1.57
C ARG A 195 31.64 11.61 0.96
N GLU A 196 32.56 10.94 0.27
CA GLU A 196 33.84 11.53 -0.15
C GLU A 196 33.77 12.20 -1.52
N ARG A 197 33.08 11.57 -2.48
CA ARG A 197 33.01 12.04 -3.88
C ARG A 197 31.81 12.94 -4.11
N LEU A 198 30.61 12.49 -3.75
CA LEU A 198 29.38 13.23 -4.05
C LEU A 198 29.09 14.34 -3.04
N ARG A 199 29.58 14.17 -1.81
CA ARG A 199 29.45 15.09 -0.68
C ARG A 199 27.99 15.54 -0.44
N GLN A 200 27.03 14.65 -0.69
CA GLN A 200 25.61 14.91 -0.50
C GLN A 200 25.23 14.64 0.96
N THR A 201 24.50 15.58 1.57
CA THR A 201 24.02 15.48 2.95
C THR A 201 22.54 15.11 3.05
N ASN A 202 21.76 15.50 2.05
CA ASN A 202 20.35 15.19 1.95
C ASN A 202 20.17 13.94 1.08
N ILE A 203 19.65 12.88 1.66
CA ILE A 203 19.56 11.55 1.03
C ILE A 203 18.12 11.07 1.13
N ILE A 204 17.50 10.80 -0.01
CA ILE A 204 16.20 10.16 -0.12
C ILE A 204 16.43 8.70 -0.45
N VAL A 205 15.75 7.80 0.25
CA VAL A 205 15.89 6.36 0.03
C VAL A 205 14.52 5.76 -0.26
N HIS A 206 14.40 5.24 -1.47
CA HIS A 206 13.21 4.55 -1.94
C HIS A 206 13.40 3.03 -1.88
N THR A 207 12.61 2.38 -1.02
CA THR A 207 12.60 0.92 -0.81
C THR A 207 11.29 0.49 -0.18
N ASP A 208 10.71 -0.60 -0.68
CA ASP A 208 9.53 -1.25 -0.09
C ASP A 208 9.93 -2.16 1.10
N GLU A 209 11.21 -2.55 1.18
CA GLU A 209 11.73 -3.41 2.25
C GLU A 209 12.28 -2.60 3.44
N VAL A 210 11.71 -2.85 4.62
CA VAL A 210 12.15 -2.25 5.89
C VAL A 210 13.54 -2.75 6.35
N SER A 211 13.90 -3.98 6.00
CA SER A 211 15.22 -4.56 6.29
C SER A 211 16.35 -3.79 5.59
N THR A 212 16.12 -3.35 4.36
CA THR A 212 17.08 -2.54 3.60
C THR A 212 17.32 -1.20 4.28
N VAL A 213 16.26 -0.56 4.81
CA VAL A 213 16.37 0.69 5.59
C VAL A 213 17.24 0.49 6.83
N HIS A 214 16.96 -0.57 7.61
CA HIS A 214 17.72 -0.91 8.81
C HIS A 214 19.20 -1.13 8.50
N THR A 215 19.52 -1.99 7.52
CA THR A 215 20.90 -2.30 7.16
C THR A 215 21.66 -1.09 6.63
N LEU A 216 21.01 -0.26 5.80
CA LEU A 216 21.62 0.96 5.27
C LEU A 216 21.99 1.92 6.41
N LEU A 217 21.08 2.15 7.36
CA LEU A 217 21.32 3.05 8.50
C LEU A 217 22.36 2.51 9.47
N ALA A 218 22.39 1.19 9.70
CA ALA A 218 23.43 0.55 10.52
C ALA A 218 24.82 0.75 9.91
N ARG A 219 24.97 0.53 8.59
CA ARG A 219 26.23 0.74 7.86
C ARG A 219 26.62 2.21 7.79
N ALA A 220 25.65 3.10 7.56
CA ALA A 220 25.87 4.55 7.57
C ALA A 220 26.39 5.04 8.93
N SER A 221 25.95 4.43 10.03
CA SER A 221 26.40 4.75 11.38
C SER A 221 27.90 4.48 11.57
N LEU A 222 28.39 3.34 11.05
CA LEU A 222 29.83 2.99 11.09
C LEU A 222 30.72 3.97 10.31
N LEU A 223 30.15 4.71 9.37
CA LEU A 223 30.87 5.68 8.53
C LEU A 223 30.64 7.14 8.95
N ASN A 224 30.06 7.37 10.13
CA ASN A 224 29.67 8.69 10.65
C ASN A 224 28.75 9.46 9.69
N MET A 225 27.94 8.73 8.92
CA MET A 225 26.91 9.31 8.04
C MET A 225 25.56 9.47 8.73
N THR A 226 25.50 9.27 10.05
CA THR A 226 24.31 9.44 10.89
C THR A 226 24.44 10.61 11.88
N GLU A 227 25.42 11.50 11.65
CA GLU A 227 25.63 12.74 12.39
C GLU A 227 24.65 13.86 11.96
N ASN A 228 24.57 14.94 12.75
CA ASN A 228 23.63 16.07 12.58
C ASN A 228 23.62 16.70 11.18
N ARG A 229 24.74 16.61 10.45
CA ARG A 229 24.87 17.21 9.11
C ARG A 229 24.07 16.45 8.05
N TYR A 230 23.68 15.21 8.30
CA TYR A 230 22.95 14.38 7.35
C TYR A 230 21.45 14.43 7.63
N SER A 231 20.67 14.34 6.55
CA SER A 231 19.23 14.26 6.60
C SER A 231 18.76 13.15 5.67
N TYR A 232 18.07 12.16 6.23
CA TYR A 232 17.53 11.02 5.51
C TYR A 232 16.02 11.14 5.39
N LEU A 233 15.50 10.91 4.19
CA LEU A 233 14.07 10.81 3.92
C LEU A 233 13.75 9.43 3.33
N PHE A 234 12.98 8.63 4.05
CA PHE A 234 12.57 7.30 3.59
C PHE A 234 11.15 7.33 3.04
N THR A 235 10.95 6.66 1.91
CA THR A 235 9.60 6.49 1.32
C THR A 235 8.84 5.31 1.92
N ASN A 236 9.54 4.43 2.66
CA ASN A 236 8.95 3.23 3.23
C ASN A 236 7.90 3.58 4.29
N LEU A 237 6.67 3.07 4.13
CA LEU A 237 5.54 3.37 5.01
C LEU A 237 5.66 2.75 6.41
N ASP A 238 6.54 1.76 6.56
CA ASP A 238 6.79 1.01 7.81
C ASP A 238 8.01 1.56 8.59
N LEU A 239 8.57 2.72 8.22
CA LEU A 239 9.75 3.31 8.87
C LEU A 239 9.61 3.41 10.40
N ARG A 240 8.43 3.75 10.90
CA ARG A 240 8.20 3.93 12.34
C ARG A 240 8.29 2.62 13.14
N LEU A 241 8.14 1.46 12.50
CA LEU A 241 8.36 0.16 13.16
C LEU A 241 9.82 -0.04 13.58
N LEU A 242 10.75 0.77 13.04
CA LEU A 242 12.17 0.73 13.41
C LEU A 242 12.51 1.55 14.68
N GLU A 243 11.52 2.16 15.33
CA GLU A 243 11.74 3.01 16.52
C GLU A 243 12.51 2.27 17.63
N ASP A 244 12.07 1.07 18.01
CA ASP A 244 12.74 0.26 19.04
C ASP A 244 14.16 -0.15 18.63
N PHE A 245 14.37 -0.41 17.33
CA PHE A 245 15.68 -0.76 16.80
C PHE A 245 16.68 0.40 16.92
N PHE A 246 16.23 1.63 16.64
CA PHE A 246 17.08 2.82 16.80
C PHE A 246 17.51 3.07 18.24
N VAL A 247 16.70 2.64 19.22
CA VAL A 247 17.06 2.72 20.65
C VAL A 247 18.07 1.64 21.02
N SER A 248 17.89 0.42 20.51
CA SER A 248 18.71 -0.74 20.88
C SER A 248 20.18 -0.68 20.44
N MET A 249 20.50 0.04 19.35
CA MET A 249 21.80 -0.06 18.71
C MET A 249 22.96 0.65 19.43
N ASN A 250 22.75 1.32 20.58
CA ASN A 250 23.77 2.12 21.31
C ASN A 250 24.54 3.16 20.48
N ALA A 251 24.23 3.31 19.19
CA ALA A 251 24.80 4.30 18.29
C ALA A 251 23.92 5.54 18.30
N PRO A 252 24.47 6.74 18.57
CA PRO A 252 23.68 7.95 18.58
C PRO A 252 23.35 8.35 17.12
N TYR A 253 22.17 7.95 16.64
CA TYR A 253 21.58 8.53 15.43
C TYR A 253 21.20 9.99 15.72
N ARG A 254 22.11 10.92 15.38
CA ARG A 254 21.91 12.36 15.58
C ARG A 254 21.48 13.11 14.31
N CYS A 255 21.43 12.41 13.17
CA CYS A 255 20.86 12.89 11.92
C CYS A 255 19.34 13.04 11.99
N ASN A 256 18.80 13.86 11.08
CA ASN A 256 17.36 13.94 10.89
C ASN A 256 16.90 12.73 10.06
N ILE A 257 15.99 11.93 10.61
CA ILE A 257 15.37 10.80 9.90
C ILE A 257 13.90 11.11 9.74
N SER A 258 13.49 11.39 8.51
CA SER A 258 12.12 11.69 8.13
C SER A 258 11.55 10.61 7.24
N GLY A 259 10.23 10.54 7.17
CA GLY A 259 9.52 9.62 6.30
C GLY A 259 8.05 9.95 6.19
N ILE A 260 7.32 9.05 5.55
CA ILE A 260 5.87 9.10 5.40
C ILE A 260 5.25 7.88 6.07
N GLN A 261 4.07 8.06 6.65
CA GLN A 261 3.34 7.02 7.38
C GLN A 261 1.88 6.98 6.89
N LEU A 262 1.41 5.78 6.56
CA LEU A 262 0.01 5.53 6.22
C LEU A 262 -0.80 5.02 7.43
N VAL A 263 -0.22 4.11 8.20
CA VAL A 263 -0.91 3.47 9.35
C VAL A 263 -1.10 4.47 10.49
N LYS A 264 -2.33 4.63 10.97
CA LYS A 264 -2.72 5.52 12.07
C LYS A 264 -3.11 4.78 13.35
N HIS A 265 -3.03 3.46 13.33
CA HIS A 265 -3.40 2.57 14.44
C HIS A 265 -2.37 2.59 15.58
N SER A 266 -2.84 2.32 16.81
CA SER A 266 -2.03 2.10 18.01
C SER A 266 -2.49 0.80 18.70
N PRO A 267 -1.63 -0.22 18.87
CA PRO A 267 -0.20 -0.27 18.52
C PRO A 267 0.05 -0.22 17.01
N LEU A 268 1.28 0.14 16.61
CA LEU A 268 1.65 0.19 15.20
C LEU A 268 1.62 -1.20 14.57
N LEU A 269 1.09 -1.26 13.35
CA LEU A 269 1.02 -2.47 12.54
C LEU A 269 1.85 -2.28 11.27
N LYS A 270 2.30 -3.38 10.67
CA LYS A 270 2.84 -3.37 9.32
C LYS A 270 1.75 -2.92 8.34
N THR A 271 2.12 -2.11 7.36
CA THR A 271 1.19 -1.52 6.38
C THR A 271 0.37 -2.58 5.63
N ASP A 272 0.98 -3.70 5.25
CA ASP A 272 0.30 -4.84 4.59
C ASP A 272 -0.79 -5.47 5.47
N LEU A 273 -0.53 -5.64 6.77
CA LEU A 273 -1.55 -6.12 7.71
C LEU A 273 -2.68 -5.08 7.88
N ALA A 274 -2.32 -3.81 8.03
CA ALA A 274 -3.28 -2.71 8.17
C ALA A 274 -4.24 -2.62 6.96
N LEU A 275 -3.70 -2.65 5.73
CA LEU A 275 -4.51 -2.64 4.51
C LEU A 275 -5.37 -3.91 4.37
N THR A 276 -4.86 -5.07 4.79
CA THR A 276 -5.64 -6.32 4.83
C THR A 276 -6.80 -6.21 5.83
N MET A 277 -6.55 -5.65 7.02
CA MET A 277 -7.59 -5.39 8.03
C MET A 277 -8.66 -4.45 7.48
N ASP A 278 -8.26 -3.33 6.88
CA ASP A 278 -9.19 -2.36 6.29
C ASP A 278 -10.02 -2.98 5.16
N SER A 279 -9.44 -3.90 4.37
CA SER A 279 -10.15 -4.66 3.33
C SER A 279 -11.23 -5.58 3.89
N VAL A 280 -10.90 -6.31 4.97
CA VAL A 280 -11.86 -7.20 5.66
C VAL A 280 -12.97 -6.38 6.32
N PHE A 281 -12.64 -5.29 7.01
CA PHE A 281 -13.61 -4.41 7.65
C PHE A 281 -14.54 -3.76 6.62
N MET A 282 -14.03 -3.35 5.46
CA MET A 282 -14.86 -2.86 4.35
C MET A 282 -15.86 -3.92 3.88
N THR A 283 -15.40 -5.16 3.71
CA THR A 283 -16.25 -6.28 3.26
C THR A 283 -17.33 -6.59 4.29
N GLY A 284 -16.93 -6.68 5.56
CA GLY A 284 -17.84 -6.96 6.67
C GLY A 284 -18.89 -5.88 6.89
N GLU A 285 -18.51 -4.60 6.79
CA GLU A 285 -19.48 -3.50 6.93
C GLU A 285 -20.43 -3.43 5.73
N ALA A 286 -19.94 -3.70 4.51
CA ALA A 286 -20.80 -3.79 3.34
C ALA A 286 -21.86 -4.90 3.51
N LEU A 287 -21.45 -6.09 3.94
CA LEU A 287 -22.36 -7.22 4.19
C LEU A 287 -23.32 -6.95 5.35
N SER A 288 -22.86 -6.34 6.44
CA SER A 288 -23.72 -5.93 7.57
C SER A 288 -24.76 -4.91 7.12
N SER A 289 -24.37 -3.94 6.29
CA SER A 289 -25.27 -2.94 5.72
C SER A 289 -26.31 -3.56 4.78
N MET A 290 -25.92 -4.55 3.98
CA MET A 290 -26.82 -5.34 3.13
C MET A 290 -27.79 -6.18 3.96
N HIS A 291 -27.30 -6.85 4.99
CA HIS A 291 -28.11 -7.68 5.89
C HIS A 291 -29.21 -6.85 6.56
N ARG A 292 -28.87 -5.69 7.13
CA ARG A 292 -29.85 -4.76 7.74
C ARG A 292 -30.92 -4.25 6.77
N ARG A 293 -30.65 -4.29 5.46
CA ARG A 293 -31.58 -3.89 4.40
C ARG A 293 -32.33 -5.06 3.78
N MET A 294 -32.15 -6.29 4.28
CA MET A 294 -32.67 -7.53 3.69
C MET A 294 -32.22 -7.72 2.22
N LEU A 295 -30.99 -7.30 1.93
CA LEU A 295 -30.34 -7.40 0.62
C LEU A 295 -29.05 -8.22 0.68
N ALA A 296 -28.95 -9.16 1.62
CA ALA A 296 -27.75 -10.01 1.75
C ALA A 296 -27.57 -10.84 0.46
N PRO A 297 -26.34 -10.90 -0.10
CA PRO A 297 -26.13 -11.59 -1.37
C PRO A 297 -26.10 -13.11 -1.15
N GLU A 298 -26.65 -13.88 -2.09
CA GLU A 298 -26.57 -15.33 -2.09
C GLU A 298 -25.22 -15.80 -2.66
N THR A 299 -24.55 -16.73 -1.97
CA THR A 299 -23.25 -17.25 -2.41
C THR A 299 -23.41 -18.43 -3.37
N GLN A 300 -22.63 -18.44 -4.45
CA GLN A 300 -22.67 -19.48 -5.48
C GLN A 300 -21.31 -20.17 -5.62
N ALA A 301 -21.32 -21.49 -5.81
CA ALA A 301 -20.14 -22.23 -6.27
C ALA A 301 -19.97 -22.02 -7.79
N LEU A 302 -18.83 -21.47 -8.21
CA LEU A 302 -18.57 -21.13 -9.61
C LEU A 302 -17.57 -22.11 -10.21
N LEU A 303 -17.91 -22.69 -11.36
CA LEU A 303 -17.04 -23.56 -12.14
C LEU A 303 -16.38 -22.75 -13.26
N CYS A 304 -15.04 -22.75 -13.28
CA CYS A 304 -14.28 -21.96 -14.25
C CYS A 304 -14.55 -22.34 -15.71
N ASP A 305 -14.77 -23.62 -15.99
CA ASP A 305 -14.95 -24.15 -17.35
C ASP A 305 -16.42 -24.11 -17.82
N ALA A 306 -17.37 -23.90 -16.91
CA ALA A 306 -18.80 -23.88 -17.22
C ALA A 306 -19.30 -22.52 -17.74
N GLY A 307 -18.43 -21.51 -17.70
CA GLY A 307 -18.77 -20.14 -18.11
C GLY A 307 -19.54 -19.34 -17.07
N ASP A 308 -19.66 -19.86 -15.85
CA ASP A 308 -20.40 -19.30 -14.72
C ASP A 308 -20.07 -17.84 -14.42
N ARG A 309 -21.04 -17.14 -13.82
CA ARG A 309 -20.90 -15.79 -13.29
C ARG A 309 -21.74 -15.68 -12.03
N TRP A 310 -21.22 -14.99 -11.03
CA TRP A 310 -21.97 -14.73 -9.81
C TRP A 310 -23.00 -13.63 -10.03
N GLN A 311 -24.28 -13.95 -9.83
CA GLN A 311 -25.39 -13.04 -10.12
C GLN A 311 -25.39 -11.82 -9.18
N ASP A 312 -25.22 -12.06 -7.87
CA ASP A 312 -25.24 -11.01 -6.84
C ASP A 312 -23.93 -10.23 -6.73
N GLY A 313 -22.93 -10.61 -7.52
CA GLY A 313 -21.64 -9.95 -7.55
C GLY A 313 -21.73 -8.48 -7.91
N GLU A 314 -22.59 -8.11 -8.88
CA GLU A 314 -22.78 -6.71 -9.28
C GLU A 314 -23.34 -5.86 -8.13
N LEU A 315 -24.30 -6.42 -7.39
CA LEU A 315 -24.92 -5.77 -6.23
C LEU A 315 -23.89 -5.52 -5.13
N LEU A 316 -23.16 -6.56 -4.72
CA LEU A 316 -22.14 -6.44 -3.67
C LEU A 316 -21.01 -5.50 -4.09
N ASN A 317 -20.52 -5.60 -5.33
CA ASN A 317 -19.48 -4.72 -5.86
C ASN A 317 -19.91 -3.25 -5.83
N GLY A 318 -21.16 -2.97 -6.23
CA GLY A 318 -21.74 -1.63 -6.18
C GLY A 318 -21.84 -1.06 -4.77
N ILE A 319 -22.10 -1.91 -3.77
CA ILE A 319 -22.17 -1.51 -2.37
C ILE A 319 -20.77 -1.29 -1.80
N LEU A 320 -19.81 -2.19 -2.05
CA LEU A 320 -18.42 -2.05 -1.61
C LEU A 320 -17.82 -0.72 -2.09
N LYS A 321 -18.04 -0.34 -3.35
CA LYS A 321 -17.58 0.93 -3.92
C LYS A 321 -18.26 2.17 -3.32
N LYS A 322 -19.40 2.01 -2.65
CA LYS A 322 -20.13 3.09 -1.96
C LYS A 322 -19.84 3.12 -0.45
N THR A 323 -19.25 2.06 0.09
CA THR A 323 -18.89 1.96 1.51
C THR A 323 -17.90 3.06 1.87
N ARG A 324 -18.20 3.77 2.96
CA ARG A 324 -17.35 4.83 3.51
C ARG A 324 -17.07 4.50 4.97
N LEU A 325 -15.80 4.30 5.29
CA LEU A 325 -15.37 3.97 6.65
C LEU A 325 -14.44 5.04 7.17
N LYS A 326 -14.59 5.36 8.45
CA LYS A 326 -13.76 6.33 9.16
C LYS A 326 -12.96 5.63 10.24
N ASN A 327 -11.81 6.20 10.58
CA ASN A 327 -10.98 5.72 11.68
C ASN A 327 -10.54 4.25 11.58
N LEU A 328 -10.33 3.75 10.35
CA LEU A 328 -9.71 2.44 10.15
C LEU A 328 -8.20 2.50 10.44
N THR A 329 -7.51 1.36 10.30
CA THR A 329 -6.09 1.26 10.64
C THR A 329 -5.23 2.17 9.76
N THR A 330 -5.63 2.42 8.51
CA THR A 330 -4.97 3.37 7.59
C THR A 330 -5.70 4.70 7.43
N GLY A 331 -6.63 5.02 8.35
CA GLY A 331 -7.43 6.24 8.33
C GLY A 331 -8.79 6.07 7.65
N ASN A 332 -9.22 7.07 6.89
CA ASN A 332 -10.53 7.01 6.23
C ASN A 332 -10.42 6.25 4.90
N LEU A 333 -11.46 5.47 4.61
CA LEU A 333 -11.61 4.72 3.37
C LEU A 333 -12.84 5.25 2.64
N ASP A 334 -12.57 5.96 1.54
CA ASP A 334 -13.56 6.55 0.64
C ASP A 334 -13.16 6.22 -0.80
N PHE A 335 -14.13 6.04 -1.68
CA PHE A 335 -13.89 5.76 -3.11
C PHE A 335 -14.40 6.90 -4.00
N ASP A 336 -13.85 6.96 -5.21
CA ASP A 336 -14.25 7.92 -6.25
C ASP A 336 -15.77 7.86 -6.49
N PRO A 337 -16.49 9.00 -6.51
CA PRO A 337 -17.89 9.07 -6.89
C PRO A 337 -18.22 8.38 -8.22
N LYS A 338 -17.25 8.26 -9.13
CA LYS A 338 -17.37 7.52 -10.40
C LYS A 338 -17.28 6.00 -10.25
N LEU A 339 -17.38 5.46 -9.04
CA LEU A 339 -17.37 4.01 -8.75
C LEU A 339 -16.21 3.26 -9.42
N SER A 340 -15.04 3.91 -9.55
CA SER A 340 -13.86 3.31 -10.20
C SER A 340 -13.22 2.21 -9.34
N GLY A 341 -13.60 2.11 -8.07
CA GLY A 341 -13.00 1.21 -7.09
C GLY A 341 -11.64 1.69 -6.59
N VAL A 342 -11.20 2.91 -6.92
CA VAL A 342 -9.93 3.46 -6.44
C VAL A 342 -10.15 4.28 -5.18
N ARG A 343 -9.38 3.99 -4.12
CA ARG A 343 -9.40 4.78 -2.89
C ARG A 343 -9.02 6.23 -3.16
N THR A 344 -9.79 7.12 -2.56
CA THR A 344 -9.63 8.58 -2.62
C THR A 344 -9.42 9.15 -1.22
N ASN A 345 -9.00 10.42 -1.14
CA ASN A 345 -8.88 11.15 0.12
C ASN A 345 -7.92 10.48 1.14
N VAL A 346 -6.82 9.90 0.66
CA VAL A 346 -5.82 9.30 1.54
C VAL A 346 -4.89 10.37 2.09
N SER A 347 -4.76 10.41 3.41
CA SER A 347 -3.85 11.33 4.10
C SER A 347 -2.64 10.57 4.63
N LEU A 348 -1.46 10.89 4.10
CA LEU A 348 -0.19 10.39 4.60
C LEU A 348 0.35 11.36 5.65
N LEU A 349 0.87 10.82 6.75
CA LEU A 349 1.48 11.63 7.81
C LEU A 349 2.98 11.73 7.56
N GLY A 350 3.54 12.93 7.62
CA GLY A 350 4.99 13.11 7.67
C GLY A 350 5.47 12.74 9.07
N ILE A 351 6.48 11.90 9.17
CA ILE A 351 7.11 11.55 10.44
C ILE A 351 8.55 12.02 10.45
N THR A 352 9.04 12.48 11.60
CA THR A 352 10.44 12.84 11.79
C THR A 352 10.90 12.43 13.16
N ARG A 353 12.00 11.68 13.20
CA ARG A 353 12.68 11.30 14.43
C ARG A 353 13.42 12.52 14.96
N ARG A 354 13.09 12.92 16.20
CA ARG A 354 13.75 14.02 16.89
C ARG A 354 15.01 13.50 17.60
N SER A 355 15.81 14.44 18.09
CA SER A 355 17.06 14.16 18.83
C SER A 355 16.83 13.40 20.15
N ASP A 356 15.60 13.40 20.68
CA ASP A 356 15.18 12.61 21.84
C ASP A 356 14.96 11.12 21.51
N GLY A 357 15.12 10.74 20.25
CA GLY A 357 15.01 9.38 19.76
C GLY A 357 13.60 8.97 19.33
N LYS A 358 12.59 9.81 19.53
CA LYS A 358 11.19 9.49 19.23
C LYS A 358 10.74 10.04 17.89
N PHE A 359 9.84 9.31 17.22
CA PHE A 359 9.16 9.83 16.04
C PHE A 359 8.04 10.79 16.44
N THR A 360 8.10 12.01 15.90
CA THR A 360 7.00 12.97 15.95
C THR A 360 6.27 13.02 14.63
N GLN A 361 4.95 13.12 14.70
CA GLN A 361 4.08 13.27 13.55
C GLN A 361 3.94 14.76 13.23
N ASN A 362 4.34 15.14 12.03
CA ASN A 362 3.99 16.42 11.44
C ASN A 362 2.83 16.17 10.48
N PHE A 363 1.68 16.76 10.77
CA PHE A 363 0.53 16.65 9.88
C PHE A 363 0.87 17.28 8.53
N VAL A 364 1.10 16.42 7.54
CA VAL A 364 1.04 16.80 6.14
C VAL A 364 -0.33 16.36 5.68
N LYS A 365 -1.32 17.25 5.75
CA LYS A 365 -2.59 17.00 5.08
C LYS A 365 -2.31 17.15 3.58
N LEU A 366 -2.28 16.02 2.88
CA LEU A 366 -2.14 15.94 1.42
C LEU A 366 -3.48 16.18 0.75
#